data_AF-Q8LCB5-F1
#
_entry.id   AF-Q8LCB5-F1
#
_cell.length_a   1.000
_cell.length_b   1.000
_cell.length_c   1.000
_cell.angle_alpha   90.00
_cell.angle_beta   90.00
_cell.angle_gamma   90.00
#
_symmetry.space_group_name_H-M   'P 1'
#
loop_
_entity.id
_entity.type
_entity.pdbx_description
1 polymer ?
#
loop_
_entity_poly.entity_id
_entity_poly.type
_entity_poly.pdbx_seq_one_letter_code
_entity_poly.pdbx_strand_id
1 'polypeptide(L)' 'MCLVCLCDEEETELGRQQAPGSCPYCGGKVQMLDVERKWMFCFVPLCFKIKRKYSCSSCDRRLVLYH' A
#
# COMPACT_ATOMS: atom_id res chain seq x y z
N MET A 1 -8.74 31.37 5.94
CA MET A 1 -8.54 30.35 6.99
C MET A 1 -8.78 28.93 6.46
N CYS A 2 -8.26 28.60 5.27
CA CYS A 2 -8.24 27.24 4.71
C CYS A 2 -6.82 26.64 4.69
N LEU A 3 -5.92 27.13 5.55
CA LEU A 3 -4.54 26.65 5.62
C LEU A 3 -4.43 25.21 6.16
N VAL A 4 -5.47 24.71 6.86
CA VAL A 4 -5.47 23.36 7.46
C VAL A 4 -5.90 22.29 6.45
N CYS A 5 -6.57 22.64 5.35
CA CYS A 5 -7.09 21.68 4.36
C CYS A 5 -6.08 21.32 3.26
N LEU A 6 -4.81 21.70 3.43
CA LEU A 6 -3.94 21.97 2.29
C LEU A 6 -3.22 20.77 1.71
N CYS A 7 -3.38 19.55 2.23
CA CYS A 7 -3.15 18.28 1.55
C CYS A 7 -3.30 17.12 2.54
N ASP A 8 -4.47 16.50 2.58
CA ASP A 8 -4.66 15.24 3.31
C ASP A 8 -4.28 14.07 2.38
N GLU A 9 -3.43 13.17 2.88
CA GLU A 9 -3.14 11.89 2.24
C GLU A 9 -4.03 10.81 2.85
N GLU A 10 -5.03 10.36 2.10
CA GLU A 10 -5.82 9.19 2.48
C GLU A 10 -5.21 7.92 1.88
N GLU A 11 -5.06 6.88 2.69
CA GLU A 11 -4.60 5.57 2.24
C GLU A 11 -5.72 4.55 2.47
N THR A 12 -6.22 3.95 1.39
CA THR A 12 -7.31 2.96 1.41
C THR A 12 -6.79 1.62 0.91
N GLU A 13 -7.01 0.56 1.69
CA GLU A 13 -6.72 -0.81 1.23
C GLU A 13 -7.79 -1.24 0.24
N LEU A 14 -7.40 -1.50 -1.01
CA LEU A 14 -8.29 -1.99 -2.06
C LEU A 14 -8.52 -3.50 -1.95
N GLY A 15 -7.47 -4.24 -1.59
CA GLY A 15 -7.54 -5.68 -1.50
C GLY A 15 -6.27 -6.33 -0.98
N ARG A 16 -6.44 -7.47 -0.32
CA ARG A 16 -5.37 -8.35 0.13
C ARG A 16 -5.50 -9.67 -0.58
N GLN A 17 -4.46 -10.07 -1.29
CA GLN A 17 -4.43 -11.31 -2.03
C GLN A 17 -3.15 -12.08 -1.68
N GLN A 18 -3.16 -13.39 -1.90
CA GLN A 18 -1.94 -14.18 -1.77
C GLN A 18 -1.08 -14.00 -3.02
N ALA A 19 0.16 -13.56 -2.84
CA ALA A 19 1.09 -13.43 -3.94
C ALA A 19 1.73 -14.79 -4.25
N PRO A 20 2.04 -15.06 -5.52
CA PRO A 20 2.86 -16.22 -5.86
C PRO A 20 4.28 -16.04 -5.31
N GLY A 21 4.91 -17.15 -4.93
CA GLY A 21 6.27 -17.19 -4.40
C GLY A 21 6.35 -17.32 -2.89
N SER A 22 7.58 -17.48 -2.41
CA SER A 22 7.91 -17.70 -1.01
C SER A 22 8.80 -16.58 -0.49
N CYS A 23 8.64 -16.26 0.80
CA CYS A 23 9.47 -15.29 1.48
C CYS A 23 10.94 -15.74 1.44
N PRO A 24 11.88 -14.90 1.00
CA PRO A 24 13.29 -15.27 0.90
C PRO A 24 13.95 -15.51 2.27
N TYR A 25 13.33 -15.05 3.36
CA TYR A 25 13.88 -15.15 4.71
C TYR A 25 13.40 -16.41 5.46
N CYS A 26 12.12 -16.76 5.36
CA CYS A 26 11.54 -17.87 6.12
C CYS A 26 10.86 -18.95 5.26
N GLY A 27 10.82 -18.79 3.93
CA GLY A 27 10.09 -19.69 3.03
C GLY A 27 8.56 -19.60 3.13
N GLY A 28 8.04 -18.73 4.00
CA GLY A 28 6.61 -18.56 4.23
C GLY A 28 5.87 -17.95 3.04
N LYS A 29 4.53 -18.01 3.08
CA LYS A 29 3.67 -17.46 2.03
C LYS A 29 3.84 -15.94 1.95
N VAL A 30 3.86 -15.41 0.73
CA VAL A 30 3.86 -13.98 0.48
C VAL A 30 2.43 -13.51 0.24
N GLN A 31 2.11 -12.38 0.83
CA GLN A 31 0.86 -11.67 0.60
C GLN A 31 1.15 -10.39 -0.17
N MET A 32 0.21 -10.03 -1.03
CA MET A 32 0.17 -8.76 -1.72
C MET A 32 -1.01 -7.95 -1.20
N LEU A 33 -0.75 -6.68 -0.93
CA LEU A 33 -1.72 -5.70 -0.48
C LEU A 33 -1.74 -4.57 -1.50
N ASP A 34 -2.87 -4.41 -2.18
CA ASP A 34 -3.10 -3.32 -3.10
C ASP A 34 -3.71 -2.14 -2.33
N VAL A 35 -3.03 -1.01 -2.38
CA VAL A 35 -3.35 0.17 -1.60
C VAL A 35 -3.51 1.37 -2.53
N GLU A 36 -4.64 2.04 -2.42
CA GLU A 36 -4.89 3.31 -3.09
C GLU A 36 -4.52 4.46 -2.17
N ARG A 37 -3.64 5.35 -2.64
CA ARG A 37 -3.40 6.64 -1.99
C ARG A 37 -4.12 7.74 -2.74
N LYS A 38 -4.93 8.51 -2.03
CA LYS A 38 -5.62 9.70 -2.53
C LYS A 38 -4.98 10.92 -1.90
N TRP A 39 -4.61 11.89 -2.71
CA TRP A 39 -4.29 13.23 -2.24
C TRP A 39 -5.54 14.09 -2.35
N MET A 40 -6.04 14.57 -1.22
CA MET A 40 -7.18 15.47 -1.15
C MET A 40 -6.71 16.90 -0.91
N PHE A 41 -7.25 17.83 -1.69
CA PHE A 41 -7.11 19.26 -1.46
C PHE A 41 -8.49 19.88 -1.42
N CYS A 42 -8.88 20.45 -0.27
CA CYS A 42 -10.18 21.11 -0.10
C CYS A 42 -11.36 20.27 -0.63
N PHE A 43 -11.46 19.01 -0.21
CA PHE A 43 -12.51 18.03 -0.61
C PHE A 43 -12.45 17.53 -2.05
N VAL A 44 -11.52 18.00 -2.88
CA VAL A 44 -11.31 17.50 -4.24
C VAL A 44 -10.11 16.56 -4.25
N PRO A 45 -10.27 15.30 -4.69
CA PRO A 45 -9.13 14.41 -4.87
C PRO A 45 -8.30 14.87 -6.07
N LEU A 46 -7.07 15.32 -5.82
CA LEU A 46 -6.16 15.80 -6.85
C LEU A 46 -5.45 14.67 -7.58
N CYS A 47 -5.06 13.62 -6.85
CA CYS A 47 -4.24 12.54 -7.38
C CYS A 47 -4.59 11.21 -6.73
N PHE A 48 -4.63 10.16 -7.55
CA PHE A 48 -4.79 8.78 -7.11
C PHE A 48 -3.51 8.03 -7.46
N LYS A 49 -2.91 7.37 -6.48
CA LYS A 49 -1.73 6.53 -6.67
C LYS A 49 -1.98 5.16 -6.07
N ILE A 50 -2.17 4.18 -6.93
CA ILE A 50 -2.26 2.78 -6.52
C ILE A 50 -0.83 2.26 -6.32
N LYS A 51 -0.57 1.66 -5.16
CA LYS A 51 0.70 1.05 -4.79
C LYS A 51 0.43 -0.38 -4.33
N ARG A 52 1.16 -1.32 -4.91
CA ARG A 52 1.18 -2.71 -4.42
C ARG A 52 2.29 -2.87 -3.40
N LYS A 53 1.97 -3.40 -2.23
CA LYS A 53 2.92 -3.75 -1.17
C LYS A 53 2.97 -5.27 -1.03
N TYR A 54 4.15 -5.81 -0.74
CA TYR A 54 4.31 -7.23 -0.45
C TYR A 54 4.75 -7.41 0.99
N SER A 55 4.21 -8.40 1.67
CA SER A 55 4.61 -8.79 3.01
C SER A 55 4.54 -10.31 3.17
N CYS A 56 5.34 -10.89 4.05
CA CYS A 56 5.19 -12.30 4.37
C CYS A 56 4.13 -12.50 5.44
N SER A 57 3.26 -13.50 5.28
CA SER A 57 2.24 -13.83 6.29
C SER A 57 2.78 -14.47 7.57
N SER A 58 4.03 -14.96 7.53
CA SER A 58 4.62 -15.74 8.62
C SER A 58 5.61 -14.92 9.46
N CYS A 59 6.37 -14.03 8.82
CA CYS A 59 7.32 -13.17 9.53
C CYS A 59 6.90 -11.70 9.55
N ASP A 60 5.76 -11.35 8.95
CA ASP A 60 5.22 -9.99 8.81
C ASP A 60 6.20 -8.96 8.22
N ARG A 61 7.32 -9.43 7.65
CA ARG A 61 8.31 -8.57 7.00
C ARG A 61 7.75 -8.06 5.69
N ARG A 62 7.93 -6.76 5.47
CA ARG A 62 7.68 -6.13 4.18
C ARG A 62 8.75 -6.56 3.18
N LEU A 63 8.31 -7.04 2.03
CA LEU A 63 9.16 -7.42 0.90
C LEU A 63 9.13 -6.31 -0.16
N VAL A 64 10.28 -6.02 -0.73
CA VAL A 64 10.46 -5.05 -1.83
C VAL A 64 10.99 -5.82 -3.02
N LEU A 65 10.33 -5.66 -4.17
CA LEU A 65 10.81 -6.22 -5.43
C LEU A 65 11.85 -5.27 -6.02
N TYR A 66 13.04 -5.78 -6.29
CA TYR A 66 14.05 -5.11 -7.10
C TYR A 66 13.91 -5.66 -8.51
N HIS A 67 13.34 -4.86 -9.41
CA HIS A 67 13.34 -5.12 -10.85
C HIS A 67 14.23 -4.09 -11.53
#